data_AF-A0A2G1W3M4-F1
#
_entry.id   AF-A0A2G1W3M4-F1
#
_cell.length_a   1.000
_cell.length_b   1.000
_cell.length_c   1.000
_cell.angle_alpha   90.00
_cell.angle_beta   90.00
_cell.angle_gamma   90.00
#
_symmetry.space_group_name_H-M   'P 1'
#
loop_
_entity.id
_entity.type
_entity.pdbx_description
1 polymer ?
#
loop_
_entity_poly.entity_id
_entity_poly.type
_entity_poly.pdbx_seq_one_letter_code
_entity_poly.pdbx_strand_id
1 'polypeptide(L)'
;MNRNRRLFSVVIAACFWLVSSSGHAALTLHINYSGDAQLESAFQTAATTWEGWLTGYQDGLISVASPDSSAMAGAVLSDVYVNAVTAPNDGLGGILGSAGPTQVARDTSNFWLATDGQMTFDEDDLLVLSSSELDSLILHEMAHALGFGTLWGLNNVVSGSELTGLEATAAWQSEFGQTGTPDIEMDGGPGTAGGHWNENLDGSGLTGITDSLGRDMRDELMTGWLNPNSFISELTLASFRDIGFTTANATAVPEPGTGGVLSAGLVAAMGWRRRRSQAMK
;
A
#
# COMPACT_ATOMS: atom_id res chain seq x y z
N MET A 1 -22.80 20.92 -73.51
CA MET A 1 -23.30 21.15 -72.13
C MET A 1 -23.28 19.79 -71.42
N ASN A 2 -22.17 19.48 -70.75
CA ASN A 2 -22.04 18.33 -69.82
C ASN A 2 -20.66 18.45 -69.16
N ARG A 3 -20.60 18.70 -67.85
CA ARG A 3 -19.34 18.63 -67.09
C ARG A 3 -19.60 17.93 -65.76
N ASN A 4 -18.98 16.74 -65.67
CA ASN A 4 -19.05 15.78 -64.60
C ASN A 4 -18.60 16.35 -63.25
N ARG A 5 -19.36 16.05 -62.21
CA ARG A 5 -18.96 16.20 -60.80
C ARG A 5 -17.94 15.10 -60.47
N ARG A 6 -16.75 15.47 -60.00
CA ARG A 6 -15.80 14.54 -59.37
C ARG A 6 -15.86 14.75 -57.86
N LEU A 7 -16.34 13.75 -57.13
CA LEU A 7 -16.15 13.66 -55.67
C LEU A 7 -14.69 13.27 -55.40
N PHE A 8 -14.01 14.06 -54.57
CA PHE A 8 -12.76 13.65 -53.94
C PHE A 8 -13.09 12.97 -52.61
N SER A 9 -12.80 11.67 -52.50
CA SER A 9 -12.83 10.96 -51.24
C SER A 9 -11.50 11.18 -50.52
N VAL A 10 -11.53 11.85 -49.37
CA VAL A 10 -10.39 11.97 -48.47
C VAL A 10 -10.37 10.72 -47.59
N VAL A 11 -9.34 9.89 -47.74
CA VAL A 11 -9.07 8.76 -46.83
C VAL A 11 -8.23 9.30 -45.69
N ILE A 12 -8.81 9.42 -44.50
CA ILE A 12 -8.08 9.71 -43.26
C ILE A 12 -7.57 8.37 -42.73
N ALA A 13 -6.26 8.15 -42.79
CA ALA A 13 -5.61 7.03 -42.12
C ALA A 13 -5.43 7.40 -40.63
N ALA A 14 -6.20 6.77 -39.75
CA ALA A 14 -5.99 6.86 -38.32
C ALA A 14 -4.86 5.91 -37.91
N CYS A 15 -3.69 6.46 -37.59
CA CYS A 15 -2.62 5.72 -36.93
C CYS A 15 -3.02 5.51 -35.45
N PHE A 16 -3.46 4.30 -35.12
CA PHE A 16 -3.59 3.87 -33.73
C PHE A 16 -2.20 3.49 -33.21
N TRP A 17 -1.65 4.32 -32.33
CA TRP A 17 -0.54 3.91 -31.48
C TRP A 17 -1.11 2.99 -30.40
N LEU A 18 -0.84 1.69 -30.52
CA LEU A 18 -1.02 0.76 -29.42
C LEU A 18 0.07 1.06 -28.40
N VAL A 19 -0.27 1.83 -27.36
CA VAL A 19 0.52 1.88 -26.14
C VAL A 19 0.25 0.57 -25.42
N SER A 20 1.18 -0.37 -25.50
CA SER A 20 1.17 -1.55 -24.65
C SER A 20 1.41 -1.08 -23.22
N SER A 21 0.36 -1.00 -22.40
CA SER A 21 0.54 -1.00 -20.95
C SER A 21 1.05 -2.39 -20.59
N SER A 22 2.33 -2.52 -20.26
CA SER A 22 2.80 -3.65 -19.47
C SER A 22 2.11 -3.54 -18.12
N GLY A 23 0.96 -4.21 -17.99
CA GLY A 23 0.31 -4.38 -16.70
C GLY A 23 1.23 -5.26 -15.86
N HIS A 24 1.82 -4.70 -14.82
CA HIS A 24 2.49 -5.49 -13.80
C HIS A 24 1.44 -6.41 -13.16
N ALA A 25 1.82 -7.65 -12.84
CA ALA A 25 0.92 -8.56 -12.18
C ALA A 25 0.57 -7.98 -10.80
N ALA A 26 -0.72 -7.99 -10.46
CA ALA A 26 -1.18 -7.55 -9.15
C ALA A 26 -0.63 -8.48 -8.07
N LEU A 27 -0.25 -7.92 -6.93
CA LEU A 27 0.12 -8.70 -5.75
C LEU A 27 -1.10 -9.53 -5.28
N THR A 28 -0.85 -10.79 -4.95
CA THR A 28 -1.81 -11.70 -4.31
C THR A 28 -1.16 -12.32 -3.08
N LEU A 29 -1.83 -12.22 -1.93
CA LEU A 29 -1.36 -12.73 -0.66
C LEU A 29 -2.12 -14.02 -0.30
N HIS A 30 -1.36 -15.11 -0.17
CA HIS A 30 -1.91 -16.40 0.23
C HIS A 30 -1.64 -16.62 1.71
N ILE A 31 -2.67 -16.44 2.52
CA ILE A 31 -2.57 -16.65 3.97
C ILE A 31 -2.90 -18.10 4.30
N ASN A 32 -1.93 -18.81 4.88
CA ASN A 32 -2.11 -20.11 5.50
C ASN A 32 -2.19 -19.93 7.02
N TYR A 33 -3.42 -19.78 7.52
CA TYR A 33 -3.68 -19.50 8.93
C TYR A 33 -3.89 -20.79 9.75
N SER A 34 -3.33 -20.82 10.96
CA SER A 34 -3.53 -21.88 11.95
C SER A 34 -3.73 -21.30 13.34
N GLY A 35 -4.89 -21.55 13.94
CA GLY A 35 -5.27 -20.97 15.23
C GLY A 35 -6.76 -21.04 15.50
N ASP A 36 -7.28 -20.15 16.35
CA ASP A 36 -8.73 -19.99 16.53
C ASP A 36 -9.36 -19.56 15.20
N ALA A 37 -10.30 -20.35 14.68
CA ALA A 37 -11.03 -20.08 13.45
C ALA A 37 -11.81 -18.75 13.47
N GLN A 38 -12.09 -18.18 14.65
CA GLN A 38 -12.73 -16.86 14.76
C GLN A 38 -11.83 -15.71 14.30
N LEU A 39 -10.50 -15.88 14.37
CA LEU A 39 -9.54 -14.83 14.00
C LEU A 39 -9.16 -14.89 12.51
N GLU A 40 -9.44 -16.00 11.82
CA GLU A 40 -9.02 -16.21 10.42
C GLU A 40 -9.47 -15.09 9.47
N SER A 41 -10.66 -14.55 9.67
CA SER A 41 -11.19 -13.45 8.84
C SER A 41 -10.41 -12.15 9.01
N ALA A 42 -9.83 -11.88 10.18
CA ALA A 42 -9.01 -10.69 10.42
C ALA A 42 -7.71 -10.76 9.60
N PHE A 43 -7.08 -11.93 9.52
CA PHE A 43 -5.92 -12.17 8.67
C PHE A 43 -6.23 -12.00 7.18
N GLN A 44 -7.36 -12.52 6.70
CA GLN A 44 -7.79 -12.34 5.31
C GLN A 44 -8.11 -10.86 5.01
N THR A 45 -8.65 -10.12 5.99
CA THR A 45 -8.94 -8.69 5.86
C THR A 45 -7.66 -7.86 5.78
N ALA A 46 -6.66 -8.17 6.61
CA ALA A 46 -5.34 -7.55 6.54
C ALA A 46 -4.67 -7.80 5.18
N ALA A 47 -4.75 -9.03 4.66
CA ALA A 47 -4.24 -9.38 3.34
C ALA A 47 -4.90 -8.54 2.23
N THR A 48 -6.23 -8.49 2.23
CA THR A 48 -7.00 -7.68 1.27
C THR A 48 -6.64 -6.19 1.36
N THR A 49 -6.37 -5.70 2.58
CA THR A 49 -5.97 -4.30 2.81
C THR A 49 -4.60 -4.02 2.18
N TRP A 50 -3.61 -4.87 2.42
CA TRP A 50 -2.28 -4.72 1.82
C TRP A 50 -2.29 -4.92 0.29
N GLU A 51 -3.08 -5.84 -0.26
CA GLU A 51 -3.28 -5.97 -1.72
C GLU A 51 -3.86 -4.70 -2.35
N GLY A 52 -4.70 -3.96 -1.61
CA GLY A 52 -5.23 -2.67 -2.05
C GLY A 52 -4.17 -1.57 -2.11
N TRP A 53 -3.17 -1.63 -1.22
CA TRP A 53 -2.10 -0.64 -1.12
C TRP A 53 -0.87 -0.99 -1.95
N LEU A 54 -0.47 -2.25 -2.00
CA LEU A 54 0.69 -2.76 -2.73
C LEU A 54 0.19 -3.45 -3.99
N THR A 55 0.18 -2.70 -5.09
CA THR A 55 -0.49 -3.10 -6.33
C THR A 55 0.35 -4.01 -7.23
N GLY A 56 1.55 -4.41 -6.79
CA GLY A 56 2.49 -5.25 -7.53
C GLY A 56 3.95 -4.86 -7.25
N TYR A 57 4.82 -5.12 -8.22
CA TYR A 57 6.25 -4.83 -8.17
C TYR A 57 6.68 -3.94 -9.33
N GLN A 58 7.73 -3.14 -9.12
CA GLN A 58 8.25 -2.21 -10.14
C GLN A 58 8.87 -2.94 -11.34
N ASP A 59 9.49 -4.08 -11.07
CA ASP A 59 9.99 -5.01 -12.07
C ASP A 59 9.44 -6.40 -11.75
N GLY A 60 9.86 -6.97 -10.62
CA GLY A 60 9.35 -8.26 -10.14
C GLY A 60 9.76 -9.46 -10.99
N LEU A 61 10.47 -9.28 -12.12
CA LEU A 61 11.04 -10.40 -12.87
C LEU A 61 12.21 -11.00 -12.09
N ILE A 62 12.00 -12.19 -11.54
CA ILE A 62 12.95 -12.81 -10.63
C ILE A 62 14.20 -13.28 -11.37
N SER A 63 15.37 -12.81 -10.91
CA SER A 63 16.68 -13.23 -11.40
C SER A 63 17.24 -14.42 -10.62
N VAL A 64 17.02 -14.43 -9.30
CA VAL A 64 17.44 -15.50 -8.39
C VAL A 64 16.50 -15.54 -7.20
N ALA A 65 16.24 -16.73 -6.68
CA ALA A 65 15.41 -16.95 -5.49
C ALA A 65 16.22 -17.68 -4.42
N SER A 66 15.93 -17.44 -3.14
CA SER A 66 16.53 -18.20 -2.04
C SER A 66 16.11 -19.69 -2.10
N PRO A 67 16.89 -20.61 -1.52
CA PRO A 67 16.50 -22.01 -1.43
C PRO A 67 15.16 -22.13 -0.70
N ASP A 68 14.18 -22.87 -1.24
CA ASP A 68 12.82 -23.04 -0.70
C ASP A 68 11.86 -21.84 -0.87
N SER A 69 12.27 -20.79 -1.60
CA SER A 69 11.36 -19.72 -2.02
C SER A 69 10.27 -20.26 -2.95
N SER A 70 9.04 -19.76 -2.79
CA SER A 70 7.94 -20.00 -3.73
C SER A 70 8.14 -19.33 -5.10
N ALA A 71 8.95 -18.27 -5.17
CA ALA A 71 9.27 -17.58 -6.41
C ALA A 71 10.23 -18.36 -7.32
N MET A 72 10.08 -18.16 -8.63
CA MET A 72 10.81 -18.90 -9.66
C MET A 72 11.64 -17.95 -10.54
N ALA A 73 12.93 -18.24 -10.72
CA ALA A 73 13.78 -17.47 -11.63
C ALA A 73 13.23 -17.48 -13.06
N GLY A 74 13.15 -16.30 -13.69
CA GLY A 74 12.56 -16.08 -15.01
C GLY A 74 11.04 -15.88 -14.99
N ALA A 75 10.38 -15.92 -13.84
CA ALA A 75 8.97 -15.57 -13.68
C ALA A 75 8.82 -14.18 -13.05
N VAL A 76 7.70 -13.51 -13.34
CA VAL A 76 7.31 -12.28 -12.64
C VAL A 76 6.64 -12.68 -11.33
N LEU A 77 7.10 -12.11 -10.22
CA LEU A 77 6.51 -12.31 -8.90
C LEU A 77 5.14 -11.64 -8.83
N SER A 78 4.13 -12.40 -8.43
CA SER A 78 2.77 -11.92 -8.17
C SER A 78 2.22 -12.43 -6.85
N ASP A 79 2.72 -13.56 -6.36
CA ASP A 79 2.18 -14.27 -5.22
C ASP A 79 3.18 -14.23 -4.06
N VAL A 80 2.70 -13.94 -2.86
CA VAL A 80 3.46 -14.09 -1.62
C VAL A 80 2.69 -15.02 -0.68
N TYR A 81 3.38 -16.01 -0.11
CA TYR A 81 2.77 -16.99 0.78
C TYR A 81 3.13 -16.68 2.23
N VAL A 82 2.14 -16.45 3.09
CA VAL A 82 2.36 -16.09 4.49
C VAL A 82 1.72 -17.15 5.40
N ASN A 83 2.53 -17.75 6.26
CA ASN A 83 2.03 -18.62 7.32
C ASN A 83 1.72 -17.77 8.55
N ALA A 84 0.49 -17.83 9.05
CA ALA A 84 0.07 -17.09 10.24
C ALA A 84 -0.35 -18.06 11.34
N VAL A 85 0.21 -17.91 12.55
CA VAL A 85 -0.06 -18.81 13.68
C VAL A 85 -0.42 -18.01 14.92
N THR A 86 -1.50 -18.39 15.59
CA THR A 86 -1.81 -17.92 16.95
C THR A 86 -1.63 -19.08 17.91
N ALA A 87 -0.83 -18.89 18.96
CA ALA A 87 -0.61 -19.88 20.01
C ALA A 87 -0.14 -19.16 21.28
N PRO A 88 -0.29 -19.78 22.47
CA PRO A 88 0.28 -19.22 23.70
C PRO A 88 1.80 -19.03 23.58
N ASN A 89 2.33 -17.88 24.02
CA ASN A 89 3.75 -17.56 23.93
C ASN A 89 4.37 -17.19 25.28
N ASP A 90 4.14 -15.97 25.79
CA ASP A 90 4.66 -15.45 27.06
C ASP A 90 3.57 -15.02 28.05
N GLY A 91 2.30 -15.09 27.65
CA GLY A 91 1.14 -14.81 28.49
C GLY A 91 0.56 -13.44 28.15
N LEU A 92 0.05 -12.72 29.17
CA LEU A 92 -0.47 -11.37 28.95
C LEU A 92 0.65 -10.33 29.00
N GLY A 93 0.76 -9.57 27.92
CA GLY A 93 1.73 -8.50 27.68
C GLY A 93 3.09 -9.02 27.26
N GLY A 94 3.94 -8.14 26.75
CA GLY A 94 5.21 -8.54 26.16
C GLY A 94 5.08 -8.61 24.65
N ILE A 95 5.26 -9.79 24.05
CA ILE A 95 5.24 -9.96 22.60
C ILE A 95 3.82 -10.24 22.11
N LEU A 96 3.14 -9.20 21.64
CA LEU A 96 1.80 -9.35 21.04
C LEU A 96 1.85 -10.14 19.72
N GLY A 97 2.88 -9.87 18.92
CA GLY A 97 3.07 -10.38 17.57
C GLY A 97 4.53 -10.32 17.14
N SER A 98 4.87 -11.11 16.13
CA SER A 98 6.13 -10.99 15.41
C SER A 98 5.99 -11.57 14.00
N ALA A 99 6.58 -10.89 13.04
CA ALA A 99 6.55 -11.32 11.65
C ALA A 99 7.82 -10.95 10.88
N GLY A 100 7.98 -11.60 9.73
CA GLY A 100 9.06 -11.29 8.81
C GLY A 100 9.07 -12.20 7.59
N PRO A 101 9.85 -11.84 6.56
CA PRO A 101 10.07 -12.71 5.41
C PRO A 101 10.83 -13.96 5.86
N THR A 102 10.33 -15.13 5.47
CA THR A 102 11.07 -16.38 5.61
C THR A 102 11.96 -16.61 4.41
N GLN A 103 11.51 -16.19 3.23
CA GLN A 103 12.18 -16.38 1.95
C GLN A 103 12.20 -15.09 1.15
N VAL A 104 13.23 -14.95 0.30
CA VAL A 104 13.44 -13.77 -0.53
C VAL A 104 13.87 -14.13 -1.93
N ALA A 105 13.57 -13.26 -2.87
CA ALA A 105 14.09 -13.33 -4.23
C ALA A 105 14.62 -11.97 -4.67
N ARG A 106 15.54 -11.98 -5.63
CA ARG A 106 16.09 -10.78 -6.22
C ARG A 106 15.60 -10.63 -7.64
N ASP A 107 15.00 -9.50 -7.97
CA ASP A 107 14.54 -9.23 -9.33
C ASP A 107 15.68 -8.76 -10.27
N THR A 108 15.37 -8.53 -11.54
CA THR A 108 16.35 -8.06 -12.53
C THR A 108 16.76 -6.60 -12.35
N SER A 109 15.98 -5.83 -11.59
CA SER A 109 16.29 -4.46 -11.18
C SER A 109 17.10 -4.37 -9.89
N ASN A 110 17.43 -5.54 -9.30
CA ASN A 110 18.25 -5.74 -8.11
C ASN A 110 17.54 -5.52 -6.77
N PHE A 111 16.21 -5.39 -6.75
CA PHE A 111 15.46 -5.37 -5.51
C PHE A 111 15.41 -6.76 -4.88
N TRP A 112 15.60 -6.81 -3.57
CA TRP A 112 15.27 -7.98 -2.76
C TRP A 112 13.83 -7.87 -2.29
N LEU A 113 13.04 -8.88 -2.64
CA LEU A 113 11.60 -8.96 -2.45
C LEU A 113 11.27 -10.14 -1.53
N ALA A 114 10.30 -9.96 -0.62
CA ALA A 114 9.74 -11.07 0.16
C ALA A 114 8.92 -11.97 -0.77
N THR A 115 9.12 -13.28 -0.66
CA THR A 115 8.35 -14.28 -1.44
C THR A 115 7.50 -15.16 -0.54
N ASP A 116 7.97 -15.37 0.68
CA ASP A 116 7.30 -16.14 1.70
C ASP A 116 7.54 -15.45 3.04
N GLY A 117 6.55 -15.51 3.93
CA GLY A 117 6.57 -14.85 5.22
C GLY A 117 5.99 -15.73 6.33
N GLN A 118 6.26 -15.32 7.56
CA GLN A 118 5.61 -15.87 8.74
C GLN A 118 5.13 -14.76 9.65
N MET A 119 4.04 -15.04 10.37
CA MET A 119 3.53 -14.21 11.45
C MET A 119 3.13 -15.11 12.62
N THR A 120 3.49 -14.72 13.83
CA THR A 120 3.14 -15.41 15.08
C THR A 120 2.55 -14.41 16.06
N PHE A 121 1.49 -14.78 16.77
CA PHE A 121 0.82 -13.92 17.75
C PHE A 121 0.56 -14.69 19.04
N ASP A 122 0.70 -14.01 20.19
CA ASP A 122 0.32 -14.59 21.47
C ASP A 122 -1.20 -14.59 21.61
N GLU A 123 -1.78 -15.79 21.62
CA GLU A 123 -3.22 -15.99 21.78
C GLU A 123 -3.75 -15.38 23.08
N ASP A 124 -2.97 -15.37 24.16
CA ASP A 124 -3.40 -14.79 25.45
C ASP A 124 -3.63 -13.27 25.31
N ASP A 125 -2.79 -12.59 24.53
CA ASP A 125 -2.89 -11.15 24.28
C ASP A 125 -4.04 -10.78 23.33
N LEU A 126 -4.27 -11.59 22.29
CA LEU A 126 -5.33 -11.30 21.32
C LEU A 126 -6.73 -11.26 21.96
N LEU A 127 -6.93 -11.98 23.07
CA LEU A 127 -8.22 -12.04 23.77
C LEU A 127 -8.59 -10.76 24.53
N VAL A 128 -7.61 -9.89 24.81
CA VAL A 128 -7.82 -8.65 25.58
C VAL A 128 -7.80 -7.39 24.71
N LEU A 129 -7.40 -7.51 23.44
CA LEU A 129 -7.45 -6.42 22.48
C LEU A 129 -8.88 -6.10 22.05
N SER A 130 -9.17 -4.82 21.82
CA SER A 130 -10.35 -4.45 21.05
C SER A 130 -10.22 -4.93 19.60
N SER A 131 -11.34 -5.07 18.89
CA SER A 131 -11.31 -5.48 17.48
C SER A 131 -10.45 -4.57 16.62
N SER A 132 -10.45 -3.26 16.86
CA SER A 132 -9.62 -2.31 16.11
C SER A 132 -8.12 -2.45 16.41
N GLU A 133 -7.76 -2.80 17.64
CA GLU A 133 -6.36 -3.04 18.03
C GLU A 133 -5.86 -4.35 17.44
N LEU A 134 -6.67 -5.41 17.49
CA LEU A 134 -6.40 -6.69 16.83
C LEU A 134 -6.19 -6.51 15.32
N ASP A 135 -7.09 -5.79 14.65
CA ASP A 135 -6.99 -5.53 13.21
C ASP A 135 -5.71 -4.75 12.88
N SER A 136 -5.38 -3.74 13.70
CA SER A 136 -4.16 -2.93 13.50
C SER A 136 -2.89 -3.74 13.72
N LEU A 137 -2.85 -4.58 14.76
CA LEU A 137 -1.73 -5.46 15.06
C LEU A 137 -1.49 -6.47 13.93
N ILE A 138 -2.54 -7.15 13.45
CA ILE A 138 -2.40 -8.11 12.34
C ILE A 138 -1.96 -7.40 11.05
N LEU A 139 -2.50 -6.21 10.78
CA LEU A 139 -2.10 -5.42 9.63
C LEU A 139 -0.64 -4.98 9.70
N HIS A 140 -0.18 -4.56 10.89
CA HIS A 140 1.21 -4.21 11.17
C HIS A 140 2.16 -5.39 10.91
N GLU A 141 1.91 -6.55 11.54
CA GLU A 141 2.77 -7.72 11.38
C GLU A 141 2.80 -8.22 9.92
N MET A 142 1.70 -8.07 9.19
CA MET A 142 1.68 -8.42 7.78
C MET A 142 2.60 -7.53 6.95
N ALA A 143 2.78 -6.25 7.30
CA ALA A 143 3.75 -5.39 6.63
C ALA A 143 5.19 -5.90 6.80
N HIS A 144 5.53 -6.38 8.00
CA HIS A 144 6.83 -7.00 8.26
C HIS A 144 7.00 -8.31 7.48
N ALA A 145 5.98 -9.17 7.42
CA ALA A 145 6.01 -10.36 6.58
C ALA A 145 6.28 -10.05 5.10
N LEU A 146 5.83 -8.88 4.62
CA LEU A 146 6.07 -8.37 3.27
C LEU A 146 7.41 -7.65 3.10
N GLY A 147 8.18 -7.51 4.18
CA GLY A 147 9.57 -7.05 4.16
C GLY A 147 9.80 -5.64 4.69
N PHE A 148 8.79 -4.96 5.23
CA PHE A 148 8.99 -3.69 5.92
C PHE A 148 9.98 -3.85 7.08
N GLY A 149 10.94 -2.93 7.20
CA GLY A 149 12.04 -3.02 8.17
C GLY A 149 13.13 -4.00 7.73
N THR A 150 12.76 -5.28 7.57
CA THR A 150 13.71 -6.38 7.34
C THR A 150 14.47 -6.26 6.02
N LEU A 151 13.80 -5.84 4.94
CA LEU A 151 14.42 -5.77 3.60
C LEU A 151 15.11 -4.45 3.31
N TRP A 152 15.05 -3.46 4.21
CA TRP A 152 15.67 -2.17 4.00
C TRP A 152 17.19 -2.27 3.81
N GLY A 153 17.86 -3.06 4.66
CA GLY A 153 19.30 -3.29 4.57
C GLY A 153 19.71 -4.02 3.28
N LEU A 154 18.92 -5.02 2.87
CA LEU A 154 19.19 -5.77 1.65
C LEU A 154 19.05 -4.90 0.39
N ASN A 155 18.13 -3.93 0.43
CA ASN A 155 17.91 -2.98 -0.65
C ASN A 155 18.78 -1.72 -0.57
N ASN A 156 19.67 -1.61 0.43
CA ASN A 156 20.57 -0.47 0.64
C ASN A 156 19.84 0.88 0.79
N VAL A 157 18.70 0.87 1.49
CA VAL A 157 17.89 2.07 1.72
C VAL A 157 18.00 2.58 3.16
N VAL A 158 19.01 2.14 3.92
CA VAL A 158 19.27 2.57 5.31
C VAL A 158 20.72 2.98 5.51
N SER A 159 20.93 3.95 6.40
CA SER A 159 22.25 4.38 6.86
C SER A 159 22.19 4.72 8.35
N GLY A 160 22.70 3.82 9.20
CA GLY A 160 22.61 4.00 10.64
C GLY A 160 21.16 3.89 11.11
N SER A 161 20.64 4.95 11.74
CA SER A 161 19.26 5.06 12.23
C SER A 161 18.33 5.81 11.27
N GLU A 162 18.75 6.04 10.02
CA GLU A 162 17.97 6.79 9.04
C GLU A 162 17.57 5.88 7.86
N LEU A 163 16.32 6.00 7.41
CA LEU A 163 15.88 5.42 6.14
C LEU A 163 16.21 6.40 5.01
N THR A 164 17.20 6.05 4.19
CA THR A 164 17.74 6.88 3.10
C THR A 164 17.11 6.57 1.74
N GLY A 165 16.02 5.82 1.71
CA GLY A 165 15.23 5.56 0.50
C GLY A 165 14.71 6.86 -0.11
N LEU A 166 14.73 6.95 -1.45
CA LEU A 166 14.42 8.19 -2.16
C LEU A 166 12.92 8.53 -2.04
N GLU A 167 12.07 7.51 -2.19
CA GLU A 167 10.62 7.67 -2.14
C GLU A 167 10.17 8.03 -0.71
N ALA A 168 10.66 7.31 0.29
CA ALA A 168 10.35 7.55 1.70
C ALA A 168 10.84 8.93 2.15
N THR A 169 12.02 9.37 1.70
CA THR A 169 12.53 10.73 1.96
C THR A 169 11.61 11.79 1.39
N ALA A 170 11.11 11.60 0.17
CA ALA A 170 10.19 12.55 -0.46
C ALA A 170 8.81 12.57 0.26
N ALA A 171 8.30 11.41 0.65
CA ALA A 171 7.07 11.29 1.42
C ALA A 171 7.20 11.96 2.81
N TRP A 172 8.29 11.71 3.53
CA TRP A 172 8.58 12.36 4.81
C TRP A 172 8.52 13.89 4.75
N GLN A 173 9.14 14.46 3.71
CA GLN A 173 9.20 15.91 3.52
C GLN A 173 7.84 16.49 3.10
N SER A 174 7.06 15.75 2.31
CA SER A 174 5.80 16.25 1.76
C SER A 174 4.58 15.99 2.65
N GLU A 175 4.50 14.81 3.27
CA GLU A 175 3.38 14.40 4.14
C GLU A 175 3.49 15.05 5.52
N PHE A 176 4.69 15.07 6.12
CA PHE A 176 4.93 15.54 7.49
C PHE A 176 5.66 16.88 7.58
N GLY A 177 6.00 17.49 6.44
CA GLY A 177 6.65 18.81 6.40
C GLY A 177 8.06 18.84 7.00
N GLN A 178 8.71 17.68 7.11
CA GLN A 178 10.02 17.53 7.74
C GLN A 178 11.15 17.81 6.75
N THR A 179 12.39 17.88 7.24
CA THR A 179 13.59 18.01 6.42
C THR A 179 14.49 16.79 6.61
N GLY A 180 15.27 16.42 5.60
CA GLY A 180 16.15 15.26 5.69
C GLY A 180 15.40 13.95 5.45
N THR A 181 15.88 12.88 6.08
CA THR A 181 15.33 11.52 6.04
C THR A 181 14.50 11.23 7.29
N PRO A 182 13.55 10.29 7.22
CA PRO A 182 12.84 9.81 8.40
C PRO A 182 13.77 8.95 9.28
N ASP A 183 13.60 9.08 10.60
CA ASP A 183 14.32 8.32 11.61
C ASP A 183 13.66 6.94 11.83
N ILE A 184 14.49 5.94 12.07
CA ILE A 184 14.12 4.57 12.42
C ILE A 184 14.21 4.41 13.93
N GLU A 185 13.25 3.71 14.52
CA GLU A 185 13.24 3.39 15.95
C GLU A 185 14.48 2.59 16.33
N MET A 186 15.17 2.96 17.41
CA MET A 186 16.39 2.30 17.86
C MET A 186 16.33 1.83 19.33
N ASP A 187 15.27 2.20 20.04
CA ASP A 187 14.96 1.80 21.41
C ASP A 187 13.99 0.58 21.42
N GLY A 188 13.41 0.23 22.57
CA GLY A 188 12.47 -0.90 22.72
C GLY A 188 13.08 -2.32 22.65
N GLY A 189 14.34 -2.45 22.20
CA GLY A 189 15.05 -3.73 22.11
C GLY A 189 14.88 -4.45 20.77
N PRO A 190 15.35 -5.71 20.62
CA PRO A 190 15.45 -6.36 19.31
C PRO A 190 14.14 -6.58 18.55
N GLY A 191 13.01 -6.61 19.25
CA GLY A 191 11.69 -6.72 18.63
C GLY A 191 11.15 -5.40 18.08
N THR A 192 11.82 -4.28 18.38
CA THR A 192 11.36 -2.93 18.05
C THR A 192 12.42 -2.15 17.27
N ALA A 193 13.66 -2.12 17.76
CA ALA A 193 14.76 -1.40 17.14
C ALA A 193 15.06 -1.89 15.71
N GLY A 194 15.17 -0.96 14.77
CA GLY A 194 15.58 -1.18 13.39
C GLY A 194 14.47 -1.60 12.43
N GLY A 195 13.25 -1.82 12.93
CA GLY A 195 12.11 -2.28 12.13
C GLY A 195 10.98 -1.26 11.95
N HIS A 196 10.97 -0.20 12.75
CA HIS A 196 9.81 0.69 12.91
C HIS A 196 10.15 2.15 12.67
N TRP A 197 9.11 2.96 12.46
CA TRP A 197 9.25 4.41 12.54
C TRP A 197 9.54 4.84 13.98
N ASN A 198 10.46 5.80 14.12
CA ASN A 198 10.85 6.31 15.42
C ASN A 198 9.69 7.02 16.13
N GLU A 199 9.47 6.68 17.39
CA GLU A 199 8.48 7.34 18.24
C GLU A 199 9.04 7.78 19.59
N ASN A 200 8.18 8.23 20.51
CA ASN A 200 8.57 8.83 21.78
C ASN A 200 7.96 8.08 22.97
N LEU A 201 8.74 7.96 24.05
CA LEU A 201 8.27 7.45 25.35
C LEU A 201 7.58 6.09 25.25
N ASP A 202 8.21 5.15 24.54
CA ASP A 202 7.70 3.78 24.35
C ASP A 202 6.23 3.78 23.83
N GLY A 203 5.98 4.62 22.82
CA GLY A 203 4.69 4.84 22.17
C GLY A 203 3.63 5.63 22.94
N SER A 204 3.89 6.00 24.19
CA SER A 204 2.94 6.82 24.95
C SER A 204 3.00 8.32 24.61
N GLY A 205 4.10 8.78 24.02
CA GLY A 205 4.36 10.20 23.74
C GLY A 205 3.99 10.59 22.32
N LEU A 206 3.34 11.75 22.16
CA LEU A 206 3.24 12.38 20.84
C LEU A 206 4.62 12.72 20.31
N THR A 207 4.82 12.52 19.01
CA THR A 207 6.04 12.95 18.33
C THR A 207 6.04 14.46 18.08
N GLY A 208 4.84 15.05 17.93
CA GLY A 208 4.66 16.42 17.46
C GLY A 208 4.88 16.57 15.95
N ILE A 209 5.11 15.46 15.25
CA ILE A 209 5.24 15.38 13.80
C ILE A 209 3.89 14.90 13.28
N THR A 210 3.15 15.81 12.66
CA THR A 210 1.79 15.55 12.20
C THR A 210 1.66 15.74 10.70
N ASP A 211 0.81 14.93 10.07
CA ASP A 211 0.43 15.14 8.68
C ASP A 211 -0.54 16.33 8.51
N SER A 212 -0.96 16.58 7.27
CA SER A 212 -1.93 17.65 6.96
C SER A 212 -3.33 17.48 7.56
N LEU A 213 -3.67 16.27 8.03
CA LEU A 213 -4.93 15.96 8.72
C LEU A 213 -4.80 16.08 10.25
N GLY A 214 -3.60 16.36 10.76
CA GLY A 214 -3.29 16.45 12.17
C GLY A 214 -3.11 15.09 12.85
N ARG A 215 -2.88 14.00 12.09
CA ARG A 215 -2.53 12.69 12.64
C ARG A 215 -1.05 12.69 13.00
N ASP A 216 -0.72 12.32 14.24
CA ASP A 216 0.66 12.30 14.74
C ASP A 216 1.36 11.00 14.33
N MET A 217 2.68 11.06 14.05
CA MET A 217 3.49 9.88 13.74
C MET A 217 3.41 8.79 14.80
N ARG A 218 3.12 9.11 16.07
CA ARG A 218 2.84 8.12 17.12
C ARG A 218 1.73 7.13 16.71
N ASP A 219 0.72 7.60 15.97
CA ASP A 219 -0.40 6.75 15.54
C ASP A 219 -0.17 6.14 14.14
N GLU A 220 1.04 6.25 13.57
CA GLU A 220 1.35 5.57 12.31
C GLU A 220 1.45 4.05 12.54
N LEU A 221 0.89 3.25 11.63
CA LEU A 221 0.76 1.81 11.78
C LEU A 221 2.09 1.11 12.08
N MET A 222 3.18 1.53 11.46
CA MET A 222 4.50 0.90 11.53
C MET A 222 5.43 1.54 12.57
N THR A 223 4.84 2.20 13.57
CA THR A 223 5.52 2.49 14.83
C THR A 223 5.68 1.22 15.67
N GLY A 224 6.58 1.24 16.66
CA GLY A 224 6.97 0.05 17.41
C GLY A 224 5.99 -0.38 18.50
N TRP A 225 5.00 0.46 18.79
CA TRP A 225 4.02 0.23 19.83
C TRP A 225 2.59 0.33 19.27
N LEU A 226 1.74 -0.59 19.73
CA LEU A 226 0.34 -0.61 19.30
C LEU A 226 -0.39 0.63 19.83
N ASN A 227 -0.84 1.47 18.91
CA ASN A 227 -1.55 2.71 19.22
C ASN A 227 -3.02 2.64 18.77
N PRO A 228 -3.95 3.27 19.50
CA PRO A 228 -5.33 3.34 19.08
C PRO A 228 -5.50 4.30 17.89
N ASN A 229 -6.34 3.93 16.92
CA ASN A 229 -6.58 4.69 15.68
C ASN A 229 -5.37 4.75 14.73
N SER A 230 -4.62 3.65 14.64
CA SER A 230 -3.50 3.53 13.69
C SER A 230 -3.91 3.87 12.26
N PHE A 231 -2.97 4.45 11.50
CA PHE A 231 -3.16 4.73 10.09
C PHE A 231 -1.95 4.35 9.25
N ILE A 232 -2.19 3.99 7.99
CA ILE A 232 -1.12 3.85 6.98
C ILE A 232 -0.82 5.22 6.39
N SER A 233 0.44 5.65 6.49
CA SER A 233 0.97 6.88 5.89
C SER A 233 1.43 6.66 4.45
N GLU A 234 1.52 7.75 3.68
CA GLU A 234 2.24 7.73 2.40
C GLU A 234 3.72 7.39 2.60
N LEU A 235 4.31 7.79 3.72
CA LEU A 235 5.67 7.39 4.13
C LEU A 235 5.85 5.86 4.18
N THR A 236 4.92 5.12 4.78
CA THR A 236 4.95 3.65 4.82
C THR A 236 4.86 3.05 3.41
N LEU A 237 3.96 3.56 2.56
CA LEU A 237 3.87 3.11 1.17
C LEU A 237 5.14 3.44 0.37
N ALA A 238 5.72 4.60 0.60
CA ALA A 238 6.96 5.03 -0.04
C ALA A 238 8.15 4.17 0.36
N SER A 239 8.21 3.75 1.62
CA SER A 239 9.19 2.76 2.10
C SER A 239 9.07 1.43 1.37
N PHE A 240 7.85 0.96 1.08
CA PHE A 240 7.63 -0.22 0.23
C PHE A 240 8.09 0.00 -1.22
N ARG A 241 7.92 1.21 -1.78
CA ARG A 241 8.46 1.53 -3.11
C ARG A 241 9.98 1.49 -3.13
N ASP A 242 10.64 1.97 -2.08
CA ASP A 242 12.10 1.91 -1.96
C ASP A 242 12.66 0.47 -1.87
N ILE A 243 11.81 -0.53 -1.57
CA ILE A 243 12.16 -1.95 -1.61
C ILE A 243 11.52 -2.72 -2.79
N GLY A 244 11.02 -2.02 -3.81
CA GLY A 244 10.67 -2.60 -5.10
C GLY A 244 9.18 -2.85 -5.36
N PHE A 245 8.30 -2.49 -4.43
CA PHE A 245 6.85 -2.55 -4.68
C PHE A 245 6.37 -1.38 -5.54
N THR A 246 5.25 -1.57 -6.23
CA THR A 246 4.38 -0.48 -6.70
C THR A 246 3.22 -0.32 -5.73
N THR A 247 2.81 0.92 -5.46
CA THR A 247 1.73 1.19 -4.50
C THR A 247 0.59 1.99 -5.13
N ALA A 248 -0.59 1.88 -4.53
CA ALA A 248 -1.60 2.92 -4.63
C ALA A 248 -1.11 4.19 -3.89
N ASN A 249 -1.76 5.31 -4.14
CA ASN A 249 -1.39 6.60 -3.56
C ASN A 249 -2.27 6.86 -2.35
N ALA A 250 -1.73 7.00 -1.13
CA ALA A 250 -2.51 7.20 0.09
C ALA A 250 -3.27 8.54 0.08
N THR A 251 -2.76 9.52 -0.69
CA THR A 251 -3.38 10.84 -0.87
C THR A 251 -4.40 10.89 -2.02
N ALA A 252 -4.61 9.79 -2.76
CA ALA A 252 -5.67 9.74 -3.75
C ALA A 252 -7.04 9.70 -3.04
N VAL A 253 -7.70 10.87 -3.00
CA VAL A 253 -9.13 10.94 -2.70
C VAL A 253 -9.86 10.03 -3.69
N PRO A 254 -10.68 9.06 -3.25
CA PRO A 254 -11.49 8.27 -4.17
C PRO A 254 -12.34 9.23 -5.01
N GLU A 255 -12.16 9.21 -6.33
CA GLU A 255 -13.02 9.97 -7.23
C GLU A 255 -14.47 9.55 -6.94
N PRO A 256 -15.38 10.49 -6.60
CA PRO A 256 -16.79 10.17 -6.45
C PRO A 256 -17.24 9.59 -7.78
N GLY A 257 -17.54 8.29 -7.81
CA GLY A 257 -17.79 7.55 -9.03
C GLY A 257 -18.68 8.33 -10.00
N THR A 258 -18.09 8.87 -11.07
CA THR A 258 -18.78 9.55 -12.17
C THR A 258 -19.50 8.54 -13.07
N GLY A 259 -20.21 7.59 -12.45
CA GLY A 259 -21.07 6.61 -13.10
C GLY A 259 -22.53 7.05 -13.22
N GLY A 260 -22.88 8.31 -12.94
CA GLY A 260 -24.30 8.69 -12.79
C GLY A 260 -24.71 10.14 -13.02
N VAL A 261 -23.93 10.99 -13.69
CA VAL A 261 -24.39 12.35 -14.03
C VAL A 261 -24.17 12.68 -15.50
N LEU A 262 -24.83 11.90 -16.38
CA LEU A 262 -25.06 12.29 -17.78
C LEU A 262 -26.51 11.96 -18.17
N SER A 263 -27.48 12.71 -17.64
CA SER A 263 -28.81 12.89 -18.26
C SER A 263 -29.73 13.82 -17.47
N ALA A 264 -29.37 15.09 -17.29
CA ALA A 264 -30.32 16.11 -16.81
C ALA A 264 -30.21 17.44 -17.56
N GLY A 265 -29.95 17.39 -18.88
CA GLY A 265 -29.64 18.58 -19.68
C GLY A 265 -30.47 18.85 -20.93
N LEU A 266 -31.57 18.12 -21.21
CA LEU A 266 -32.26 18.26 -22.51
C LEU A 266 -33.81 18.21 -22.53
N VAL A 267 -34.51 18.51 -21.44
CA VAL A 267 -35.99 18.72 -21.50
C VAL A 267 -36.44 19.90 -20.64
N ALA A 268 -36.12 21.13 -21.05
CA ALA A 268 -36.77 22.33 -20.54
C ALA A 268 -36.76 23.52 -21.53
N ALA A 269 -36.87 23.26 -22.84
CA ALA A 269 -36.94 24.32 -23.86
C ALA A 269 -38.19 24.24 -24.76
N MET A 270 -39.30 23.68 -24.27
CA MET A 270 -40.61 23.78 -24.92
C MET A 270 -41.64 24.22 -23.89
N GLY A 271 -41.66 25.51 -23.57
CA GLY A 271 -42.62 26.00 -22.60
C GLY A 271 -42.63 27.49 -22.28
N TRP A 272 -42.01 28.37 -23.07
CA TRP A 272 -42.23 29.81 -22.86
C TRP A 272 -41.93 30.65 -24.09
N ARG A 273 -42.96 30.99 -24.87
CA ARG A 273 -42.99 32.25 -25.64
C ARG A 273 -44.44 32.68 -25.84
N ARG A 274 -45.03 33.25 -24.78
CA ARG A 274 -46.22 34.10 -24.92
C ARG A 274 -45.78 35.48 -25.43
N ARG A 275 -46.16 35.73 -26.69
CA ARG A 275 -46.66 36.98 -27.29
C ARG A 275 -46.09 38.32 -26.79
N ARG A 276 -45.54 39.11 -27.72
CA ARG A 276 -45.89 40.53 -27.87
C ARG A 276 -45.54 41.06 -29.28
N SER A 277 -46.57 41.65 -29.92
CA SER A 277 -46.56 42.83 -30.80
C SER A 277 -45.68 42.84 -32.06
N GLN A 278 -46.29 42.92 -33.25
CA GLN A 278 -46.46 44.20 -33.97
C GLN A 278 -47.37 44.06 -35.21
N ALA A 279 -48.08 45.15 -35.50
CA ALA A 279 -48.92 45.36 -36.67
C ALA A 279 -48.11 45.53 -37.96
N MET A 280 -48.71 45.26 -39.13
CA MET A 280 -48.84 46.19 -40.26
C MET A 280 -49.39 45.50 -41.52
N LYS A 281 -50.47 46.11 -42.05
CA LYS A 281 -51.09 46.01 -43.38
C LYS A 281 -51.78 44.70 -43.78
#